data_AF-A0AA37SL53-F1
#
_entry.id   AF-A0AA37SL53-F1
#
_cell.length_a   1.000
_cell.length_b   1.000
_cell.length_c   1.000
_cell.angle_alpha   90.00
_cell.angle_beta   90.00
_cell.angle_gamma   90.00
#
_symmetry.space_group_name_H-M   'P 1'
#
loop_
_entity.id
_entity.type
_entity.pdbx_description
1 polymer ?
#
loop_
_entity_poly.entity_id
_entity_poly.type
_entity_poly.pdbx_seq_one_letter_code
_entity_poly.pdbx_strand_id
1 'polypeptide(L)' 'MSRRSLKKFDFGKGIYYFNINKGTNSNITIKRVEKNKAIDAYKSYVKSYQEKVEWLGKWDGSKFVENDIEKLNKAS' A
#
# COMPACT_ATOMS: atom_id res chain seq x y z
N MET A 1 11.40 -24.51 -22.07
CA MET A 1 11.58 -23.49 -21.01
C MET A 1 10.24 -22.83 -20.75
N SER A 2 9.52 -23.23 -19.69
CA SER A 2 8.24 -22.57 -19.33
C SER A 2 8.53 -21.09 -19.07
N ARG A 3 7.95 -20.20 -19.88
CA ARG A 3 8.03 -18.75 -19.65
C ARG A 3 7.40 -18.52 -18.27
N ARG A 4 8.25 -18.26 -17.27
CA ARG A 4 7.82 -17.88 -15.92
C ARG A 4 6.82 -16.75 -16.12
N SER A 5 5.53 -17.03 -15.90
CA SER A 5 4.49 -16.03 -16.11
C SER A 5 4.91 -14.82 -15.29
N LEU A 6 5.09 -13.66 -15.94
CA LEU A 6 5.05 -12.39 -15.23
C LEU A 6 3.67 -12.43 -14.58
N LYS A 7 3.61 -12.82 -13.30
CA LYS A 7 2.39 -12.71 -12.52
C LYS A 7 2.07 -11.23 -12.56
N LYS A 8 1.12 -10.86 -13.42
CA LYS A 8 0.52 -9.54 -13.39
C LYS A 8 0.11 -9.37 -11.93
N PHE A 9 0.63 -8.32 -11.31
CA PHE A 9 0.40 -8.08 -9.90
C PHE A 9 -1.05 -7.64 -9.78
N ASP A 10 -1.96 -8.61 -9.77
CA ASP A 10 -3.38 -8.36 -9.61
C ASP A 10 -3.58 -7.88 -8.18
N PHE A 11 -3.89 -6.59 -8.04
CA PHE A 11 -4.28 -6.02 -6.77
C PHE A 11 -5.60 -6.68 -6.34
N GLY A 12 -5.63 -7.20 -5.11
CA GLY A 12 -6.80 -7.85 -4.57
C GLY A 12 -7.84 -6.80 -4.18
N LYS A 13 -9.09 -7.01 -4.60
CA LYS A 13 -10.21 -6.16 -4.20
C LYS A 13 -10.35 -6.17 -2.68
N GLY A 14 -10.53 -4.98 -2.10
CA GLY A 14 -10.66 -4.79 -0.66
C GLY A 14 -9.33 -4.72 0.10
N ILE A 15 -8.19 -4.82 -0.57
CA ILE A 15 -6.87 -4.80 0.05
C ILE A 15 -6.29 -3.38 0.00
N TYR A 16 -5.70 -2.95 1.10
CA TYR A 16 -4.97 -1.69 1.24
C TYR A 16 -3.52 -1.86 0.80
N TYR A 17 -3.03 -0.91 0.04
CA TYR A 17 -1.69 -0.88 -0.49
C TYR A 17 -0.98 0.43 -0.15
N PHE A 18 0.32 0.32 0.08
CA PHE A 18 1.21 1.46 0.19
C PHE A 18 2.62 1.05 -0.23
N ASN A 19 3.35 2.01 -0.77
CA ASN A 19 4.69 1.83 -1.25
C ASN A 19 5.70 2.45 -0.28
N ILE A 20 6.86 1.83 -0.17
CA ILE A 20 8.00 2.36 0.58
C ILE A 20 9.18 2.41 -0.38
N ASN A 21 9.61 3.62 -0.72
CA ASN A 21 10.77 3.91 -1.54
C ASN A 21 12.05 3.84 -0.71
N LYS A 22 12.71 2.69 -0.66
CA LYS A 22 13.97 2.52 0.10
C LYS A 22 15.23 3.01 -0.63
N GLY A 23 15.10 3.87 -1.65
CA GLY A 23 16.23 4.37 -2.44
C GLY A 23 16.54 3.52 -3.68
N THR A 24 17.82 3.50 -4.07
CA THR A 24 18.35 3.38 -5.46
C THR A 24 17.73 2.32 -6.37
N ASN A 25 17.13 1.24 -5.88
CA ASN A 25 16.41 0.26 -6.74
C ASN A 25 15.40 -0.60 -5.95
N SER A 26 14.86 -0.14 -4.82
CA SER A 26 14.01 -0.99 -3.97
C SER A 26 12.75 -0.25 -3.52
N ASN A 27 11.69 -0.40 -4.32
CA ASN A 27 10.35 0.03 -3.95
C ASN A 27 9.58 -1.16 -3.39
N ILE A 28 9.18 -1.08 -2.11
CA ILE A 28 8.49 -2.18 -1.42
C ILE A 28 7.01 -1.85 -1.40
N THR A 29 6.21 -2.61 -2.12
CA THR A 29 4.75 -2.54 -2.02
C THR A 29 4.26 -3.44 -0.90
N ILE A 30 3.73 -2.83 0.16
CA ILE A 30 3.08 -3.56 1.25
C ILE A 30 1.59 -3.63 0.97
N LYS A 31 1.02 -4.81 1.21
CA LYS A 31 -0.42 -5.08 1.10
C LYS A 31 -0.99 -5.57 2.42
N ARG A 32 -2.16 -5.05 2.81
CA ARG A 32 -2.87 -5.41 4.05
C ARG A 32 -4.37 -5.47 3.82
N VAL A 33 -5.02 -6.50 4.33
CA VAL A 33 -6.48 -6.70 4.17
C VAL A 33 -7.24 -5.81 5.15
N GLU A 34 -6.81 -5.77 6.41
CA GLU A 34 -7.46 -4.96 7.44
C GLU A 34 -7.01 -3.50 7.37
N LYS A 35 -8.00 -2.61 7.37
CA LYS A 35 -7.82 -1.15 7.37
C LYS A 35 -6.94 -0.68 8.53
N ASN A 36 -7.28 -1.05 9.76
CA ASN A 36 -6.57 -0.60 10.97
C ASN A 36 -5.10 -1.04 10.93
N LYS A 37 -4.84 -2.32 10.64
CA LYS A 37 -3.47 -2.84 10.48
C LYS A 37 -2.69 -2.15 9.35
N ALA A 38 -3.38 -1.75 8.27
CA ALA A 38 -2.75 -1.03 7.16
C ALA A 38 -2.34 0.39 7.57
N ILE A 39 -3.22 1.11 8.26
CA ILE A 39 -2.94 2.45 8.80
C ILE A 39 -1.82 2.40 9.83
N ASP A 40 -1.88 1.45 10.78
CA ASP A 40 -0.87 1.32 11.83
C ASP A 40 0.50 1.01 11.24
N ALA A 41 0.55 0.06 10.29
CA ALA A 41 1.78 -0.24 9.57
C ALA A 41 2.28 1.01 8.84
N TYR A 42 1.42 1.69 8.08
CA TYR A 42 1.79 2.92 7.39
C TYR A 42 2.35 3.98 8.35
N LYS A 43 1.71 4.23 9.49
CA LYS A 43 2.18 5.17 10.51
C LYS A 43 3.56 4.77 11.05
N SER A 44 3.78 3.49 11.34
CA SER A 44 5.09 2.99 11.75
C SER A 44 6.15 3.20 10.68
N TYR A 45 5.83 2.90 9.42
CA TYR A 45 6.73 3.10 8.30
C TYR A 45 6.99 4.59 8.03
N VAL A 46 6.00 5.46 8.11
CA VAL A 46 6.17 6.92 8.01
C VAL A 46 7.06 7.44 9.13
N LYS A 47 6.95 6.93 10.35
CA LYS A 47 7.87 7.30 11.42
C LYS A 47 9.32 6.85 11.14
N SER A 48 9.49 5.64 10.58
CA SER A 48 10.83 5.08 10.31
C SER A 48 11.49 5.56 9.02
N TYR A 49 10.71 5.86 7.98
CA TYR A 49 11.17 6.16 6.62
C TYR A 49 10.71 7.53 6.10
N GLN A 50 9.87 8.24 6.87
CA GLN A 50 9.38 9.59 6.60
C GLN A 50 8.79 9.73 5.20
N GLU A 51 9.30 10.68 4.40
CA GLU A 51 8.81 11.08 3.08
C GLU A 51 8.93 9.99 2.01
N LYS A 52 9.52 8.84 2.35
CA LYS A 52 9.70 7.72 1.45
C LYS A 52 8.51 6.76 1.43
N VAL A 53 7.44 7.05 2.16
CA VAL A 53 6.25 6.18 2.22
C VAL A 53 5.10 6.86 1.48
N GLU A 54 4.55 6.16 0.49
CA GLU A 54 3.46 6.64 -0.35
C GLU A 54 2.23 5.76 -0.10
N TRP A 55 1.16 6.36 0.41
CA TRP A 55 -0.10 5.67 0.58
C TRP A 55 -0.87 5.61 -0.75
N LEU A 56 -1.15 4.40 -1.24
CA LEU A 56 -1.95 4.23 -2.45
C LEU A 56 -3.44 4.19 -2.12
N GLY A 57 -3.82 3.52 -1.03
CA GLY A 57 -5.21 3.32 -0.62
C GLY A 57 -5.70 1.89 -0.83
N LYS A 58 -7.02 1.72 -0.75
CA LYS A 58 -7.72 0.45 -0.93
C LYS A 58 -7.97 0.20 -2.40
N TRP A 59 -7.62 -0.98 -2.89
CA TRP A 59 -7.98 -1.38 -4.24
C TRP A 59 -9.43 -1.85 -4.29
N ASP A 60 -10.28 -1.24 -5.12
CA ASP A 60 -11.68 -1.66 -5.29
C ASP A 60 -11.88 -2.69 -6.41
N GLY A 61 -10.80 -3.08 -7.11
CA GLY A 61 -10.85 -3.99 -8.26
C GLY A 61 -10.47 -3.31 -9.58
N SER A 62 -10.65 -1.99 -9.65
CA SER A 62 -10.31 -1.20 -10.85
C SER A 62 -9.47 0.04 -10.56
N LYS A 63 -9.63 0.63 -9.37
CA LYS A 63 -8.91 1.84 -8.95
C LYS A 63 -8.62 1.81 -7.45
N PHE A 64 -7.66 2.62 -7.02
CA PHE A 64 -7.45 2.91 -5.62
C PHE A 64 -8.51 3.91 -5.13
N VAL A 65 -9.20 3.54 -4.06
CA VAL A 65 -10.11 4.37 -3.27
C VAL A 65 -9.49 4.53 -1.88
N GLU A 66 -9.94 5.49 -1.06
CA GLU A 66 -9.34 5.70 0.28
C GLU A 66 -7.83 6.05 0.24
N ASN A 67 -7.41 6.80 -0.78
CA ASN A 67 -6.04 7.33 -0.93
C ASN A 67 -5.73 8.51 0.02
N ASP A 68 -6.74 9.07 0.69
CA ASP A 68 -6.57 10.11 1.72
C ASP A 68 -6.48 9.48 3.11
N ILE A 69 -5.27 9.27 3.61
CA ILE A 69 -5.07 8.70 4.93
C ILE A 69 -5.54 9.63 6.07
N GLU A 70 -5.52 10.95 5.85
CA GLU A 70 -5.98 11.94 6.83
C GLU A 70 -7.50 11.85 7.05
N LYS A 71 -8.26 11.64 5.97
CA LYS A 71 -9.71 11.42 6.06
C LYS A 71 -10.02 10.09 6.76
N LEU A 72 -9.15 9.10 6.65
CA LEU A 72 -9.29 7.84 7.39
C LEU A 72 -9.10 8.00 8.90
N ASN A 73 -8.19 8.85 9.36
CA ASN A 73 -7.95 9.07 10.79
C ASN A 73 -9.05 9.88 11.49
N LYS A 74 -9.80 10.74 10.78
CA LYS A 74 -10.83 11.61 11.38
C LYS A 74 -12.19 10.93 11.60
N ALA A 75 -12.35 9.69 11.16
CA ALA A 75 -13.63 8.96 11.24
C ALA A 75 -13.70 7.97 12.43
N SER A 76 -12.85 8.14 13.46
CA SER A 76 -12.85 7.33 14.69
C SER A 76 -13.38 8.14 15.87
#